data_AF-A0A8B8EAM9-F1
#
_entry.id   AF-A0A8B8EAM9-F1
#
_cell.length_a   1.000
_cell.length_b   1.000
_cell.length_c   1.000
_cell.angle_alpha   90.00
_cell.angle_beta   90.00
_cell.angle_gamma   90.00
#
_symmetry.space_group_name_H-M   'P 1'
#
loop_
_entity.id
_entity.type
_entity.pdbx_description
1 polymer ?
#
loop_
_entity_poly.entity_id
_entity_poly.type
_entity_poly.pdbx_seq_one_letter_code
_entity_poly.pdbx_strand_id
1 'polypeptide(L)'
;MAVSNNSNPFFTEEDDDDWESGRRGKIQEQINASEERQLDSTTRALRSIQESESMGIATAEELLRQGEQLNNIERKTDEINQTMTVTQKHLNNIKSVFGGIKTWWSTKKTTETSIPESKPGRLQETLEKHKASQPVRRNPDCQGFYDEDNDLDDKFMQGARTQQYVKPVTHSAREEQLNENLGQISDGLTNLKGLALGLGDEIERQNVQLGHMDPKVRKANDLLENQNKQMRNILRK
;
A
#
# COMPACT_ATOMS: atom_id res chain seq x y z
N MET A 1 -46.50 -80.27 -1.79
CA MET A 1 -45.08 -80.54 -2.11
C MET A 1 -44.79 -79.88 -3.45
N ALA A 2 -43.82 -79.00 -3.64
CA ALA A 2 -42.83 -78.34 -2.80
C ALA A 2 -42.50 -77.01 -3.50
N VAL A 3 -42.33 -75.92 -2.75
CA VAL A 3 -41.83 -74.64 -3.26
C VAL A 3 -40.31 -74.78 -3.35
N SER A 4 -39.76 -74.74 -4.55
CA SER A 4 -38.31 -74.70 -4.77
C SER A 4 -37.82 -73.29 -4.45
N ASN A 5 -37.28 -73.11 -3.25
CA ASN A 5 -36.43 -71.96 -2.93
C ASN A 5 -35.10 -72.16 -3.64
N ASN A 6 -34.88 -71.40 -4.71
CA ASN A 6 -33.58 -71.26 -5.34
C ASN A 6 -32.75 -70.27 -4.50
N SER A 7 -32.20 -70.74 -3.38
CA SER A 7 -31.20 -69.99 -2.61
C SER A 7 -29.84 -70.25 -3.22
N ASN A 8 -29.37 -69.28 -4.00
CA ASN A 8 -28.04 -69.30 -4.58
C ASN A 8 -27.01 -69.13 -3.43
N PRO A 9 -26.12 -70.10 -3.16
CA PRO A 9 -25.28 -70.13 -1.95
C PRO A 9 -24.04 -69.23 -2.05
N PHE A 10 -24.04 -68.26 -2.96
CA PHE A 10 -22.90 -67.41 -3.29
C PHE A 10 -23.12 -65.92 -2.97
N PHE A 11 -24.27 -65.55 -2.40
CA PHE A 11 -24.55 -64.21 -1.93
C PHE A 11 -24.79 -64.26 -0.41
N THR A 12 -23.70 -64.18 0.35
CA THR A 12 -23.70 -63.86 1.77
C THR A 12 -23.83 -62.34 1.89
N GLU A 13 -24.98 -61.86 2.38
CA GLU A 13 -25.20 -60.43 2.71
C GLU A 13 -24.22 -59.92 3.79
N GLU A 14 -23.47 -60.81 4.44
CA GLU A 14 -22.50 -60.49 5.50
C GLU A 14 -21.13 -59.98 5.00
N ASP A 15 -20.76 -60.25 3.73
CA ASP A 15 -19.44 -59.84 3.20
C ASP A 15 -19.43 -58.42 2.57
N ASP A 16 -20.62 -57.88 2.25
CA ASP A 16 -20.77 -56.55 1.65
C ASP A 16 -20.64 -55.42 2.70
N ASP A 17 -21.03 -55.67 3.95
CA ASP A 17 -21.03 -54.69 5.05
C ASP A 17 -19.61 -54.33 5.53
N ASP A 18 -18.68 -55.29 5.61
CA ASP A 18 -17.29 -55.04 6.02
C ASP A 18 -16.51 -54.27 4.95
N TRP A 19 -16.79 -54.56 3.68
CA TRP A 19 -16.21 -53.86 2.52
C TRP A 19 -16.67 -52.39 2.44
N GLU A 20 -17.95 -52.11 2.69
CA GLU A 20 -18.47 -50.75 2.76
C GLU A 20 -17.92 -49.98 3.97
N SER A 21 -17.83 -50.63 5.13
CA SER A 21 -17.28 -50.04 6.36
C SER A 21 -15.82 -49.62 6.19
N GLY A 22 -14.98 -50.49 5.62
CA GLY A 22 -13.58 -50.18 5.32
C GLY A 22 -13.41 -49.05 4.30
N ARG A 23 -14.31 -48.95 3.30
CA ARG A 23 -14.31 -47.85 2.33
C ARG A 23 -14.72 -46.52 2.97
N ARG A 24 -15.74 -46.53 3.85
CA ARG A 24 -16.18 -45.34 4.60
C ARG A 24 -15.08 -44.83 5.54
N GLY A 25 -14.36 -45.72 6.22
CA GLY A 25 -13.22 -45.36 7.07
C GLY A 25 -12.11 -44.63 6.30
N LYS A 26 -11.72 -45.15 5.12
CA LYS A 26 -10.71 -44.51 4.26
C LYS A 26 -11.16 -43.15 3.73
N ILE A 27 -12.43 -43.00 3.37
CA ILE A 27 -12.99 -41.72 2.93
C ILE A 27 -12.95 -40.70 4.07
N GLN A 28 -13.33 -41.11 5.29
CA GLN A 28 -13.29 -40.22 6.45
C GLN A 28 -11.87 -39.79 6.80
N GLU A 29 -10.89 -40.70 6.72
CA GLU A 29 -9.48 -40.38 6.91
C GLU A 29 -8.97 -39.38 5.86
N GLN A 30 -9.35 -39.56 4.59
CA GLN A 30 -9.01 -38.62 3.51
C GLN A 30 -9.64 -37.24 3.72
N ILE A 31 -10.90 -37.18 4.16
CA ILE A 31 -11.58 -35.92 4.49
C ILE A 31 -10.84 -35.23 5.63
N ASN A 32 -10.57 -35.92 6.74
CA ASN A 32 -9.86 -35.35 7.89
C ASN A 32 -8.47 -34.84 7.49
N ALA A 33 -7.72 -35.62 6.71
CA ALA A 33 -6.39 -35.22 6.23
C ALA A 33 -6.45 -34.05 5.24
N SER A 34 -7.55 -33.88 4.51
CA SER A 34 -7.76 -32.73 3.63
C SER A 34 -8.12 -31.47 4.42
N GLU A 35 -8.95 -31.58 5.45
CA GLU A 35 -9.32 -30.48 6.34
C GLU A 35 -8.10 -29.96 7.11
N GLU A 36 -7.26 -30.86 7.64
CA GLU A 36 -6.04 -30.49 8.36
C GLU A 36 -5.05 -29.72 7.46
N ARG A 37 -4.86 -30.19 6.21
CA ARG A 37 -4.04 -29.48 5.22
C ARG A 37 -4.57 -28.09 4.89
N GLN A 38 -5.90 -27.93 4.79
CA GLN A 38 -6.52 -26.63 4.52
C GLN A 38 -6.36 -25.68 5.71
N LEU A 39 -6.49 -26.18 6.94
CA LEU A 39 -6.26 -25.37 8.14
C LEU A 39 -4.80 -24.93 8.29
N ASP A 40 -3.84 -25.82 8.06
CA ASP A 40 -2.42 -25.45 8.06
C ASP A 40 -2.12 -24.41 6.98
N SER A 41 -2.66 -24.60 5.77
CA SER A 41 -2.48 -23.65 4.66
C SER A 41 -3.07 -22.27 4.98
N THR A 42 -4.29 -22.20 5.50
CA THR A 42 -4.91 -20.91 5.86
C THR A 42 -4.20 -20.23 7.03
N THR A 43 -3.69 -20.99 7.99
CA THR A 43 -2.88 -20.45 9.10
C THR A 43 -1.58 -19.82 8.61
N ARG A 44 -0.89 -20.47 7.67
CA ARG A 44 0.31 -19.91 7.01
C ARG A 44 -0.02 -18.66 6.19
N ALA A 45 -1.13 -18.67 5.47
CA ALA A 45 -1.58 -17.50 4.70
C ALA A 45 -1.85 -16.29 5.59
N LEU A 46 -2.56 -16.49 6.72
CA LEU A 46 -2.80 -15.43 7.70
C LEU A 46 -1.50 -14.82 8.23
N ARG A 47 -0.52 -15.66 8.59
CA ARG A 47 0.79 -15.20 9.04
C ARG A 47 1.50 -14.38 7.95
N SER A 48 1.47 -14.85 6.71
CA SER A 48 2.07 -14.15 5.57
C SER A 48 1.42 -12.78 5.33
N ILE A 49 0.11 -12.68 5.49
CA ILE A 49 -0.63 -11.43 5.34
C ILE A 49 -0.26 -10.43 6.44
N GLN A 50 -0.22 -10.87 7.70
CA GLN A 50 0.19 -10.01 8.83
C GLN A 50 1.62 -9.50 8.67
N GLU A 51 2.55 -10.36 8.23
CA GLU A 51 3.92 -9.96 7.95
C GLU A 51 3.99 -8.94 6.80
N SER A 52 3.21 -9.17 5.73
CA SER A 52 3.13 -8.26 4.59
C SER A 52 2.53 -6.90 4.98
N GLU A 53 1.54 -6.89 5.87
CA GLU A 53 0.90 -5.66 6.34
C GLU A 53 1.88 -4.82 7.17
N SER A 54 2.58 -5.45 8.11
CA SER A 54 3.63 -4.80 8.90
C SER A 54 4.72 -4.19 8.01
N MET A 55 5.19 -4.96 7.02
CA MET A 55 6.18 -4.47 6.05
C MET A 55 5.62 -3.33 5.18
N GLY A 56 4.37 -3.42 4.74
CA GLY A 56 3.68 -2.39 3.97
C GLY A 56 3.53 -1.08 4.75
N ILE A 57 3.18 -1.15 6.03
CA ILE A 57 3.10 -0.01 6.94
C ILE A 57 4.45 0.68 7.10
N ALA A 58 5.51 -0.09 7.37
CA ALA A 58 6.86 0.45 7.48
C ALA A 58 7.32 1.12 6.17
N THR A 59 6.96 0.54 5.03
CA THR A 59 7.22 1.12 3.71
C THR A 59 6.46 2.43 3.50
N ALA A 60 5.19 2.49 3.92
CA ALA A 60 4.37 3.69 3.82
C ALA A 60 4.94 4.84 4.67
N GLU A 61 5.37 4.56 5.90
CA GLU A 61 6.01 5.54 6.77
C GLU A 61 7.30 6.10 6.13
N GLU A 62 8.11 5.24 5.54
CA GLU A 62 9.34 5.66 4.87
C GLU A 62 9.05 6.50 3.61
N LEU A 63 8.05 6.14 2.81
CA LEU A 63 7.65 6.95 1.66
C LEU A 63 7.16 8.34 2.09
N LEU A 64 6.37 8.47 3.15
CA LEU A 64 5.96 9.79 3.67
C LEU A 64 7.18 10.62 4.07
N ARG A 65 8.12 10.01 4.81
CA ARG A 65 9.36 10.65 5.23
C ARG A 65 10.22 11.09 4.03
N GLN A 66 10.26 10.30 2.96
CA GLN A 66 10.94 10.65 1.71
C GLN A 66 10.23 11.80 0.99
N GLY A 67 8.90 11.79 0.95
CA GLY A 67 8.10 12.88 0.39
C GLY A 67 8.37 14.23 1.06
N GLU A 68 8.46 14.26 2.39
CA GLU A 68 8.84 15.47 3.13
C GLU A 68 10.27 15.95 2.80
N GLN A 69 11.21 15.02 2.62
CA GLN A 69 12.56 15.37 2.20
C GLN A 69 12.59 15.97 0.79
N LEU A 70 11.84 15.40 -0.16
CA LEU A 70 11.73 15.94 -1.51
C LEU A 70 11.13 17.35 -1.50
N ASN A 71 10.05 17.58 -0.74
CA ASN A 71 9.48 18.92 -0.55
C ASN A 71 10.50 19.93 -0.02
N ASN A 72 11.32 19.52 0.95
CA ASN A 72 12.37 20.36 1.50
C ASN A 72 13.48 20.66 0.50
N ILE A 73 13.89 19.68 -0.31
CA ILE A 73 14.91 19.87 -1.35
C ILE A 73 14.37 20.77 -2.45
N GLU A 74 13.11 20.61 -2.87
CA GLU A 74 12.49 21.47 -3.88
C GLU A 74 12.47 22.93 -3.42
N ARG A 75 11.97 23.20 -2.21
CA ARG A 75 11.95 24.55 -1.63
C ARG A 75 13.35 25.16 -1.56
N LYS A 76 14.34 24.43 -1.06
CA LYS A 76 15.73 24.89 -1.00
C LYS A 76 16.30 25.17 -2.39
N THR A 77 15.95 24.35 -3.38
CA THR A 77 16.39 24.53 -4.77
C THR A 77 15.78 25.80 -5.38
N ASP A 78 14.52 26.08 -5.10
CA ASP A 78 13.86 27.32 -5.54
C ASP A 78 14.48 28.55 -4.85
N GLU A 79 14.76 28.47 -3.55
CA GLU A 79 15.48 29.52 -2.80
C GLU A 79 16.88 29.79 -3.37
N ILE A 80 17.63 28.73 -3.72
CA ILE A 80 18.94 28.87 -4.36
C ILE A 80 18.79 29.57 -5.69
N ASN A 81 17.86 29.15 -6.56
CA ASN A 81 17.65 29.79 -7.86
C ASN A 81 17.28 31.28 -7.72
N GLN A 82 16.42 31.63 -6.76
CA GLN A 82 16.08 33.03 -6.48
C GLN A 82 17.27 33.82 -5.95
N THR A 83 18.02 33.25 -5.00
CA THR A 83 19.22 33.87 -4.41
C THR A 83 20.29 34.10 -5.48
N MET A 84 20.55 33.11 -6.33
CA MET A 84 21.45 33.24 -7.47
C MET A 84 21.04 34.39 -8.39
N THR A 85 19.74 34.58 -8.64
CA THR A 85 19.26 35.70 -9.47
C THR A 85 19.60 37.06 -8.83
N VAL A 86 19.49 37.18 -7.51
CA VAL A 86 19.86 38.40 -6.75
C VAL A 86 21.37 38.58 -6.74
N THR A 87 22.14 37.51 -6.46
CA THR A 87 23.61 37.51 -6.48
C THR A 87 24.14 37.94 -7.84
N GLN A 88 23.56 37.47 -8.95
CA GLN A 88 24.00 37.88 -10.28
C GLN A 88 23.83 39.39 -10.50
N LYS A 89 22.76 40.01 -9.99
CA LYS A 89 22.57 41.46 -10.04
C LYS A 89 23.65 42.18 -9.23
N HIS A 90 23.98 41.67 -8.04
CA HIS A 90 25.06 42.23 -7.23
C HIS A 90 26.43 42.10 -7.92
N LEU A 91 26.75 40.94 -8.51
CA LEU A 91 28.00 40.76 -9.26
C LEU A 91 28.10 41.70 -10.46
N ASN A 92 26.99 41.93 -11.18
CA ASN A 92 26.94 42.91 -12.26
C ASN A 92 27.19 44.34 -11.74
N ASN A 93 26.61 44.70 -10.59
CA ASN A 93 26.84 46.00 -9.95
C ASN A 93 28.28 46.14 -9.42
N ILE A 94 28.90 45.06 -8.93
CA ILE A 94 30.30 45.06 -8.46
C ILE A 94 31.27 45.29 -9.64
N LYS A 95 30.97 44.79 -10.84
CA LYS A 95 31.72 45.19 -12.04
C LYS A 95 31.55 46.69 -12.36
N SER A 96 30.45 47.30 -11.95
CA SER A 96 30.09 48.70 -12.22
C SER A 96 30.56 49.70 -11.15
N VAL A 97 31.15 49.30 -10.02
CA VAL A 97 31.73 50.24 -9.03
C VAL A 97 33.09 50.82 -9.41
N PHE A 98 33.45 50.76 -10.70
CA PHE A 98 34.26 51.82 -11.34
C PHE A 98 33.41 53.03 -11.80
N GLY A 99 32.12 53.12 -11.46
CA GLY A 99 31.29 54.30 -11.67
C GLY A 99 29.83 54.18 -11.19
N GLY A 100 29.50 54.78 -10.04
CA GLY A 100 28.15 55.32 -9.77
C GLY A 100 27.20 54.50 -8.89
N ILE A 101 27.19 54.80 -7.59
CA ILE A 101 26.18 54.37 -6.60
C ILE A 101 24.89 55.18 -6.84
N LYS A 102 23.74 54.56 -7.20
CA LYS A 102 22.40 55.18 -7.00
C LYS A 102 21.11 54.34 -7.21
N THR A 103 21.06 53.04 -6.90
CA THR A 103 19.75 52.32 -7.02
C THR A 103 19.52 51.23 -5.96
N TRP A 104 19.66 51.56 -4.67
CA TRP A 104 19.47 50.56 -3.60
C TRP A 104 18.04 50.48 -3.03
N TRP A 105 17.11 51.40 -3.28
CA TRP A 105 15.81 51.37 -2.59
C TRP A 105 14.62 51.12 -3.52
N SER A 106 14.22 49.85 -3.61
CA SER A 106 12.80 49.50 -3.77
C SER A 106 12.55 48.15 -3.10
N THR A 107 12.18 48.23 -1.82
CA THR A 107 11.64 47.16 -1.01
C THR A 107 10.38 46.61 -1.67
N LYS A 108 10.40 45.35 -2.11
CA LYS A 108 9.17 44.62 -2.41
C LYS A 108 8.79 43.81 -1.19
N LYS A 109 7.59 44.09 -0.66
CA LYS A 109 6.96 43.36 0.43
C LYS A 109 6.86 41.89 0.07
N THR A 110 7.33 41.04 0.97
CA THR A 110 7.09 39.60 1.01
C THR A 110 5.58 39.39 1.10
N THR A 111 4.97 38.91 0.02
CA THR A 111 3.59 38.43 0.06
C THR A 111 3.65 37.05 0.67
N GLU A 112 3.22 36.94 1.93
CA GLU A 112 2.91 35.67 2.58
C GLU A 112 1.91 34.93 1.69
N THR A 113 2.40 33.91 0.99
CA THR A 113 1.55 32.95 0.31
C THR A 113 1.09 32.00 1.40
N SER A 114 -0.15 32.19 1.85
CA SER A 114 -0.86 31.22 2.68
C SER A 114 -0.78 29.86 1.99
N ILE A 115 -0.09 28.93 2.63
CA ILE A 115 -0.02 27.52 2.25
C ILE A 115 -1.46 27.02 2.24
N PRO A 116 -2.02 26.56 1.11
CA PRO A 116 -3.26 25.81 1.15
C PRO A 116 -2.95 24.54 1.94
N GLU A 117 -3.70 24.33 3.02
CA GLU A 117 -3.71 23.08 3.79
C GLU A 117 -3.75 21.91 2.79
N SER A 118 -2.61 21.27 2.59
CA SER A 118 -2.52 20.08 1.75
C SER A 118 -3.33 19.03 2.47
N LYS A 119 -4.44 18.61 1.86
CA LYS A 119 -5.17 17.42 2.31
C LYS A 119 -4.15 16.29 2.54
N PRO A 120 -4.25 15.53 3.63
CA PRO A 120 -3.35 14.40 3.85
C PRO A 120 -3.45 13.50 2.62
N GLY A 121 -2.30 13.13 2.05
CA GLY A 121 -2.27 12.25 0.89
C GLY A 121 -2.99 10.95 1.22
N ARG A 122 -3.58 10.30 0.22
CA ARG A 122 -4.33 9.04 0.38
C ARG A 122 -3.55 7.99 1.20
N LEU A 123 -2.23 7.93 1.06
CA LEU A 123 -1.36 7.07 1.87
C LEU A 123 -1.39 7.42 3.37
N GLN A 124 -1.32 8.72 3.72
CA GLN A 124 -1.38 9.17 5.10
C GLN A 124 -2.72 8.80 5.74
N GLU A 125 -3.81 8.95 4.99
CA GLU A 125 -5.14 8.51 5.42
C GLU A 125 -5.21 6.99 5.61
N THR A 126 -4.65 6.19 4.69
CA THR A 126 -4.60 4.73 4.85
C THR A 126 -3.80 4.31 6.08
N LEU A 127 -2.70 5.00 6.38
CA LEU A 127 -1.85 4.72 7.53
C LEU A 127 -2.53 5.10 8.85
N GLU A 128 -3.21 6.24 8.90
CA GLU A 128 -3.99 6.67 10.06
C GLU A 128 -5.15 5.72 10.35
N LYS A 129 -5.85 5.25 9.31
CA LYS A 129 -6.91 4.23 9.44
C LYS A 129 -6.35 2.93 10.00
N HIS A 130 -5.20 2.46 9.51
CA HIS A 130 -4.52 1.28 10.02
C HIS A 130 -4.04 1.43 11.48
N LYS A 131 -3.54 2.61 11.86
CA LYS A 131 -3.11 2.90 13.24
C LYS A 131 -4.28 3.04 14.22
N ALA A 132 -5.41 3.56 13.76
CA ALA A 132 -6.63 3.70 14.56
C ALA A 132 -7.32 2.34 14.81
N SER A 133 -7.15 1.38 13.91
CA SER A 133 -7.58 -0.01 14.11
C SER A 133 -6.58 -0.81 14.95
N GLN A 134 -6.63 -0.66 16.28
CA GLN A 134 -6.10 -1.69 17.20
C GLN A 134 -6.92 -3.00 17.11
N PRO A 135 -6.38 -4.16 17.50
CA PRO A 135 -6.85 -5.49 17.10
C PRO A 135 -8.10 -5.89 17.88
N VAL A 136 -9.23 -5.27 17.59
CA VAL A 136 -10.53 -5.71 18.07
C VAL A 136 -11.33 -6.12 16.85
N ARG A 137 -11.61 -7.43 16.80
CA ARG A 137 -12.53 -8.09 15.88
C ARG A 137 -13.82 -7.28 15.72
N ARG A 138 -13.87 -6.40 14.72
CA ARG A 138 -15.10 -5.83 14.17
C ARG A 138 -14.85 -5.53 12.71
N ASN A 139 -15.78 -5.98 11.87
CA ASN A 139 -15.86 -5.69 10.43
C ASN A 139 -15.29 -4.29 10.17
N PRO A 140 -14.21 -4.16 9.38
CA PRO A 140 -13.76 -2.84 8.97
C PRO A 140 -14.91 -2.20 8.20
N ASP A 141 -15.47 -1.14 8.76
CA ASP A 141 -16.47 -0.33 8.09
C ASP A 141 -15.76 0.45 6.97
N CYS A 142 -15.67 -0.19 5.80
CA CYS A 142 -15.04 0.33 4.60
C CYS A 142 -15.90 1.37 3.87
N GLN A 143 -17.03 1.78 4.47
CA GLN A 143 -18.06 2.61 3.84
C GLN A 143 -17.62 4.06 3.53
N GLY A 144 -16.46 4.50 4.01
CA GLY A 144 -15.89 5.83 3.74
C GLY A 144 -14.67 5.86 2.81
N PHE A 145 -14.40 4.80 2.03
CA PHE A 145 -13.22 4.70 1.15
C PHE A 145 -13.55 4.56 -0.35
N TYR A 146 -14.82 4.64 -0.71
CA TYR A 146 -15.27 4.64 -2.09
C TYR A 146 -15.36 6.08 -2.58
N ASP A 147 -14.56 6.46 -3.58
CA ASP A 147 -15.02 7.47 -4.51
C ASP A 147 -16.21 6.85 -5.24
N GLU A 148 -17.34 7.53 -5.22
CA GLU A 148 -18.64 7.09 -5.75
C GLU A 148 -18.62 6.83 -7.27
N ASP A 149 -17.48 7.10 -7.91
CA ASP A 149 -17.25 6.99 -9.34
C ASP A 149 -16.08 6.03 -9.65
N ASN A 150 -16.47 4.83 -10.10
CA ASN A 150 -15.76 3.88 -10.97
C ASN A 150 -15.10 2.63 -10.36
N ASP A 151 -15.67 1.49 -10.77
CA ASP A 151 -15.04 0.20 -11.09
C ASP A 151 -14.49 -0.70 -9.96
N LEU A 152 -15.13 -0.70 -8.79
CA LEU A 152 -15.08 -1.88 -7.93
C LEU A 152 -16.24 -2.78 -8.33
N ASP A 153 -15.96 -3.91 -8.98
CA ASP A 153 -16.96 -4.93 -9.33
C ASP A 153 -17.76 -5.25 -8.06
N ASP A 154 -18.99 -4.74 -8.00
CA ASP A 154 -19.89 -4.87 -6.86
C ASP A 154 -19.99 -6.33 -6.42
N LYS A 155 -19.82 -7.28 -7.34
CA LYS A 155 -19.77 -8.73 -7.07
C LYS A 155 -18.63 -9.15 -6.14
N PHE A 156 -17.45 -8.55 -6.22
CA PHE A 156 -16.32 -8.89 -5.34
C PHE A 156 -16.60 -8.46 -3.90
N MET A 157 -17.16 -7.26 -3.71
CA MET A 157 -17.57 -6.75 -2.39
C MET A 157 -18.84 -7.43 -1.85
N GLN A 158 -19.75 -7.87 -2.72
CA GLN A 158 -20.93 -8.65 -2.33
C GLN A 158 -20.55 -10.03 -1.80
N GLY A 159 -19.52 -10.67 -2.39
CA GLY A 159 -19.00 -11.96 -1.95
C GLY A 159 -18.44 -11.94 -0.51
N ALA A 160 -17.85 -10.82 -0.09
CA ALA A 160 -17.38 -10.65 1.29
C ALA A 160 -18.51 -10.52 2.32
N ARG A 161 -19.73 -10.13 1.89
CA ARG A 161 -20.88 -9.90 2.78
C ARG A 161 -21.76 -11.15 2.99
N THR A 162 -21.74 -12.12 2.09
CA THR A 162 -22.43 -13.41 2.26
C THR A 162 -21.45 -14.46 2.80
N GLN A 163 -21.27 -14.48 4.12
CA GLN A 163 -20.25 -15.27 4.83
C GLN A 163 -20.50 -16.79 4.79
N GLN A 164 -20.17 -17.42 3.67
CA GLN A 164 -19.79 -18.83 3.58
C GLN A 164 -18.82 -18.97 2.40
N TYR A 165 -17.51 -18.85 2.68
CA TYR A 165 -16.46 -19.01 1.67
C TYR A 165 -16.39 -20.46 1.17
N VAL A 166 -16.74 -21.40 2.06
CA VAL A 166 -16.91 -22.82 1.75
C VAL A 166 -18.27 -23.25 2.30
N LYS A 167 -19.03 -24.01 1.50
CA LYS A 167 -20.27 -24.63 1.99
C LYS A 167 -19.88 -25.77 2.94
N PRO A 168 -20.29 -25.74 4.21
CA PRO A 168 -19.95 -26.81 5.15
C PRO A 168 -20.56 -28.13 4.67
N VAL A 169 -19.75 -29.19 4.67
CA VAL A 169 -20.17 -30.54 4.27
C VAL A 169 -20.24 -31.43 5.50
N THR A 170 -19.25 -31.31 6.40
CA THR A 170 -19.19 -32.08 7.64
C THR A 170 -19.74 -31.33 8.84
N HIS A 171 -19.93 -30.00 8.72
CA HIS A 171 -20.28 -29.10 9.84
C HIS A 171 -19.36 -29.28 11.05
N SER A 172 -18.11 -29.68 10.79
CA SER A 172 -17.13 -29.91 11.84
C SER A 172 -16.62 -28.57 12.36
N ALA A 173 -16.15 -28.56 13.62
CA ALA A 173 -15.47 -27.38 14.19
C ALA A 173 -14.25 -26.95 13.33
N ARG A 174 -13.67 -27.88 12.55
CA ARG A 174 -12.57 -27.58 11.63
C ARG A 174 -13.04 -26.79 10.41
N GLU A 175 -14.18 -27.14 9.82
CA GLU A 175 -14.77 -26.37 8.71
C GLU A 175 -15.17 -24.95 9.15
N GLU A 176 -15.67 -24.79 10.38
CA GLU A 176 -15.98 -23.47 10.94
C GLU A 176 -14.71 -22.62 11.12
N GLN A 177 -13.64 -23.20 11.69
CA GLN A 177 -12.35 -22.54 11.82
C GLN A 177 -11.75 -22.18 10.44
N LEU A 178 -11.91 -23.05 9.46
CA LEU A 178 -11.46 -22.79 8.09
C LEU A 178 -12.18 -21.57 7.51
N ASN A 179 -13.50 -21.50 7.65
CA ASN A 179 -14.30 -20.37 7.17
C ASN A 179 -13.95 -19.07 7.91
N GLU A 180 -13.67 -19.13 9.22
CA GLU A 180 -13.18 -17.99 10.00
C GLU A 180 -11.81 -17.52 9.49
N ASN A 181 -10.88 -18.43 9.26
CA ASN A 181 -9.57 -18.10 8.71
C ASN A 181 -9.67 -17.46 7.32
N LEU A 182 -10.55 -17.98 6.45
CA LEU A 182 -10.79 -17.42 5.11
C LEU A 182 -11.39 -16.01 5.17
N GLY A 183 -12.26 -15.73 6.13
CA GLY A 183 -12.76 -14.38 6.40
C GLY A 183 -11.63 -13.42 6.78
N GLN A 184 -10.79 -13.81 7.75
CA GLN A 184 -9.64 -13.00 8.17
C GLN A 184 -8.63 -12.79 7.02
N ILE A 185 -8.42 -13.79 6.16
CA ILE A 185 -7.60 -13.67 4.95
C ILE A 185 -8.20 -12.62 4.01
N SER A 186 -9.51 -12.66 3.75
CA SER A 186 -10.19 -11.69 2.90
C SER A 186 -10.03 -10.26 3.42
N ASP A 187 -10.19 -10.06 4.73
CA ASP A 187 -10.02 -8.75 5.38
C ASP A 187 -8.57 -8.26 5.22
N GLY A 188 -7.60 -9.12 5.54
CA GLY A 188 -6.18 -8.76 5.43
C GLY A 188 -5.72 -8.51 3.99
N LEU A 189 -6.28 -9.22 2.99
CA LEU A 189 -6.03 -8.92 1.57
C LEU A 189 -6.61 -7.56 1.16
N THR A 190 -7.78 -7.19 1.71
CA THR A 190 -8.39 -5.88 1.46
C THR A 190 -7.52 -4.77 2.01
N ASN A 191 -7.00 -4.93 3.22
CA ASN A 191 -6.03 -4.03 3.84
C ASN A 191 -4.75 -3.88 3.00
N LEU A 192 -4.15 -5.01 2.60
CA LEU A 192 -2.96 -5.02 1.74
C LEU A 192 -3.21 -4.31 0.41
N LYS A 193 -4.40 -4.46 -0.19
CA LYS A 193 -4.78 -3.72 -1.41
C LYS A 193 -4.84 -2.22 -1.14
N GLY A 194 -5.40 -1.79 -0.01
CA GLY A 194 -5.43 -0.39 0.40
C GLY A 194 -4.03 0.20 0.52
N LEU A 195 -3.13 -0.49 1.22
CA LEU A 195 -1.72 -0.10 1.31
C LEU A 195 -1.05 -0.05 -0.06
N ALA A 196 -1.23 -1.07 -0.90
CA ALA A 196 -0.62 -1.13 -2.23
C ALA A 196 -1.04 0.04 -3.13
N LEU A 197 -2.33 0.42 -3.13
CA LEU A 197 -2.83 1.57 -3.88
C LEU A 197 -2.26 2.88 -3.33
N GLY A 198 -2.25 3.07 -2.00
CA GLY A 198 -1.67 4.25 -1.38
C GLY A 198 -0.17 4.40 -1.67
N LEU A 199 0.58 3.30 -1.59
CA LEU A 199 2.01 3.25 -1.91
C LEU A 199 2.25 3.63 -3.38
N GLY A 200 1.43 3.10 -4.30
CA GLY A 200 1.50 3.40 -5.72
C GLY A 200 1.28 4.89 -6.01
N ASP A 201 0.22 5.48 -5.45
CA ASP A 201 -0.10 6.90 -5.63
C ASP A 201 1.02 7.81 -5.08
N GLU A 202 1.60 7.44 -3.94
CA GLU A 202 2.72 8.19 -3.33
C GLU A 202 3.99 8.13 -4.19
N ILE A 203 4.33 6.94 -4.73
CA ILE A 203 5.48 6.77 -5.62
C ILE A 203 5.30 7.60 -6.89
N GLU A 204 4.12 7.56 -7.52
CA GLU A 204 3.85 8.33 -8.73
C GLU A 204 3.98 9.84 -8.46
N ARG A 205 3.42 10.32 -7.34
CA ARG A 205 3.55 11.71 -6.91
C ARG A 205 5.01 12.12 -6.75
N GLN A 206 5.82 11.30 -6.08
CA GLN A 206 7.24 11.56 -5.87
C GLN A 206 8.03 11.51 -7.18
N ASN A 207 7.71 10.61 -8.10
CA ASN A 207 8.33 10.52 -9.42
C ASN A 207 8.10 11.80 -10.24
N VAL A 208 6.87 12.31 -10.26
CA VAL A 208 6.54 13.59 -10.90
C VAL A 208 7.34 14.74 -10.26
N GLN A 209 7.40 14.77 -8.93
CA GLN A 209 8.17 15.79 -8.19
C GLN A 209 9.67 15.74 -8.56
N LEU A 210 10.27 14.55 -8.58
CA LEU A 210 11.66 14.36 -9.00
C LEU A 210 11.91 14.84 -10.43
N GLY A 211 10.98 14.55 -11.35
CA GLY A 211 11.05 15.03 -12.73
C GLY A 211 11.06 16.56 -12.86
N HIS A 212 10.31 17.26 -12.00
CA HIS A 212 10.33 18.73 -11.94
C HIS A 212 11.57 19.29 -11.23
N MET A 213 12.08 18.60 -10.21
CA MET A 213 13.24 19.02 -9.44
C MET A 213 14.55 18.91 -10.22
N ASP A 214 14.73 17.84 -11.01
CA ASP A 214 15.96 17.58 -11.76
C ASP A 214 16.44 18.79 -12.61
N PRO A 215 15.63 19.42 -13.47
CA PRO A 215 16.05 20.60 -14.22
C PRO A 215 16.29 21.83 -13.31
N LYS A 216 15.52 22.00 -12.23
CA LYS A 216 15.71 23.10 -11.27
C LYS A 216 17.07 23.00 -10.56
N VAL A 217 17.46 21.78 -10.16
CA VAL A 217 18.73 21.49 -9.50
C VAL A 217 19.89 21.69 -10.46
N ARG A 218 19.80 21.18 -11.70
CA ARG A 218 20.84 21.42 -12.73
C ARG A 218 21.05 22.91 -12.98
N LYS A 219 19.96 23.67 -13.16
CA LYS A 219 20.03 25.13 -13.33
C LYS A 219 20.69 25.82 -12.13
N ALA A 220 20.32 25.43 -10.91
CA ALA A 220 20.93 25.97 -9.70
C ALA A 220 22.45 25.71 -9.66
N ASN A 221 22.87 24.49 -10.01
CA ASN A 221 24.28 24.10 -10.07
C ASN A 221 25.05 24.92 -11.13
N ASP A 222 24.52 25.05 -12.34
CA ASP A 222 25.14 25.83 -13.42
C ASP A 222 25.29 27.31 -13.05
N LEU A 223 24.27 27.89 -12.41
CA LEU A 223 24.32 29.27 -11.92
C LEU A 223 25.36 29.44 -10.83
N LEU A 224 25.41 28.51 -9.86
CA LEU A 224 26.39 28.49 -8.78
C LEU A 224 27.82 28.45 -9.31
N GLU A 225 28.11 27.54 -10.25
CA GLU A 225 29.45 27.41 -10.83
C GLU A 225 29.87 28.70 -11.57
N ASN A 226 28.98 29.24 -12.40
CA ASN A 226 29.23 30.48 -13.14
C ASN A 226 29.46 31.67 -12.21
N GLN A 227 28.67 31.81 -11.15
CA GLN A 227 28.82 32.90 -10.18
C GLN A 227 30.10 32.74 -9.35
N ASN A 228 30.44 31.52 -8.92
CA ASN A 228 31.70 31.25 -8.25
C ASN A 228 32.90 31.62 -9.13
N LYS A 229 32.86 31.30 -10.42
CA LYS A 229 33.89 31.70 -11.38
C LYS A 229 33.98 33.22 -11.54
N GLN A 230 32.84 33.91 -11.64
CA GLN A 230 32.81 35.38 -11.71
C GLN A 230 33.37 36.04 -10.44
N MET A 231 32.98 35.57 -9.25
CA MET A 231 33.49 36.08 -7.97
C MET A 231 35.01 35.92 -7.88
N ARG A 232 35.54 34.74 -8.20
CA ARG A 232 37.00 34.51 -8.22
C ARG A 232 37.73 35.46 -9.15
N ASN A 233 37.16 35.77 -10.32
CA ASN A 233 37.77 36.71 -11.26
C ASN A 233 37.74 38.16 -10.76
N ILE A 234 36.68 38.56 -10.03
CA ILE A 234 36.58 39.89 -9.41
C ILE A 234 37.63 40.02 -8.30
N LEU A 235 37.79 39.00 -7.46
CA LEU A 235 38.75 39.00 -6.34
C LEU A 235 40.21 38.92 -6.76
N ARG A 236 40.50 38.49 -8.00
CA ARG A 236 41.86 38.41 -8.54
C ARG A 236 42.35 39.70 -9.20
N LYS A 237 41.49 40.72 -9.29
CA LYS A 237 41.84 42.08 -9.70
C LYS A 237 42.10 42.94 -8.47
#